data_AF-A0A6G0ILG5-F1
#
_entry.id   AF-A0A6G0ILG5-F1
#
_cell.length_a   1.000
_cell.length_b   1.000
_cell.length_c   1.000
_cell.angle_alpha   90.00
_cell.angle_beta   90.00
_cell.angle_gamma   90.00
#
_symmetry.space_group_name_H-M   'P 1'
#
loop_
_entity.id
_entity.type
_entity.pdbx_description
1 polymer ?
#
loop_
_entity_poly.entity_id
_entity_poly.type
_entity_poly.pdbx_seq_one_letter_code
_entity_poly.pdbx_strand_id
1 'polypeptide(L)'
;MVICNVAKILELVVPLMEHPSETFLATIEEDLMKLIIKYGMTVVQHCVSCLGAVVNKVTHNYKFVWACFNRFYNALNKLKIQHHEDPNSTTLVANKPFLLRSLFTVGALARHFDFDLEEFKGTNKVVIKEKVLELLLYFTKHEDEEVKTKAIIGLGKPIVFNMFYYIRFDIESSPIY
;
A
#
# COMPACT_ATOMS: atom_id res chain seq x y z
N MET A 1 -14.97 13.19 -8.48
CA MET A 1 -16.01 12.17 -8.79
C MET A 1 -15.79 11.48 -10.13
N VAL A 2 -15.58 12.21 -11.25
CA VAL A 2 -15.44 11.58 -12.58
C VAL A 2 -14.30 10.56 -12.64
N ILE A 3 -13.09 10.92 -12.21
CA ILE A 3 -11.91 10.02 -12.21
C ILE A 3 -12.19 8.71 -11.46
N CYS A 4 -12.80 8.80 -10.28
CA CYS A 4 -13.17 7.65 -9.45
C CYS A 4 -14.13 6.71 -10.18
N ASN A 5 -15.13 7.26 -10.87
CA ASN A 5 -16.12 6.46 -11.59
C ASN A 5 -15.51 5.81 -12.83
N VAL A 6 -14.65 6.54 -13.57
CA VAL A 6 -13.91 5.99 -14.71
C VAL A 6 -13.01 4.83 -14.28
N ALA A 7 -12.25 4.98 -13.19
CA ALA A 7 -11.42 3.91 -12.65
C ALA A 7 -12.25 2.65 -12.30
N LYS A 8 -13.43 2.81 -11.69
CA LYS A 8 -14.34 1.68 -11.40
C LYS A 8 -14.87 1.01 -12.65
N ILE A 9 -15.20 1.78 -13.68
CA ILE A 9 -15.66 1.22 -14.96
C ILE A 9 -14.52 0.41 -15.58
N LEU A 10 -13.32 1.00 -15.69
CA LEU A 10 -12.13 0.34 -16.23
C LEU A 10 -11.79 -0.96 -15.46
N GLU A 11 -11.87 -0.93 -14.13
CA GLU A 11 -11.67 -2.10 -13.27
C GLU A 11 -12.58 -3.29 -13.64
N LEU A 12 -13.82 -3.01 -14.02
CA LEU A 12 -14.81 -4.03 -14.38
C LEU A 12 -14.72 -4.45 -15.85
N VAL A 13 -14.44 -3.51 -16.76
CA VAL A 13 -14.52 -3.79 -18.21
C VAL A 13 -13.21 -4.29 -18.81
N VAL A 14 -12.05 -3.76 -18.39
CA VAL A 14 -10.76 -4.11 -19.01
C VAL A 14 -10.45 -5.61 -18.87
N PRO A 15 -10.67 -6.26 -17.71
CA PRO A 15 -10.46 -7.71 -17.60
C PRO A 15 -11.40 -8.58 -18.46
N LEU A 16 -12.48 -8.01 -19.01
CA LEU A 16 -13.44 -8.69 -19.87
C LEU A 16 -13.20 -8.43 -21.36
N MET A 17 -12.23 -7.57 -21.71
CA MET A 17 -11.94 -7.27 -23.11
C MET A 17 -11.28 -8.46 -23.79
N GLU A 18 -11.76 -8.82 -24.97
CA GLU A 18 -11.08 -9.75 -25.87
C GLU A 18 -9.97 -9.00 -26.62
N HIS A 19 -8.74 -9.52 -26.53
CA HIS A 19 -7.56 -9.00 -27.23
C HIS A 19 -7.34 -7.46 -27.13
N PRO A 20 -7.35 -6.86 -25.91
CA PRO A 20 -6.96 -5.47 -25.75
C PRO A 20 -5.52 -5.25 -26.22
N SER A 21 -5.25 -4.10 -26.87
CA SER A 21 -3.89 -3.81 -27.34
C SER A 21 -2.94 -3.53 -26.18
N GLU A 22 -1.69 -3.98 -26.30
CA GLU A 22 -0.65 -3.77 -25.28
C GLU A 22 -0.42 -2.28 -25.00
N THR A 23 -0.43 -1.44 -26.04
CA THR A 23 -0.29 0.02 -25.91
C THR A 23 -1.40 0.64 -25.08
N PHE A 24 -2.65 0.19 -25.25
CA PHE A 24 -3.78 0.65 -24.45
C PHE A 24 -3.61 0.26 -22.98
N LEU A 25 -3.23 -0.98 -22.71
CA LEU A 25 -3.02 -1.48 -21.36
C LEU A 25 -1.88 -0.73 -20.65
N ALA A 26 -0.76 -0.53 -21.33
CA ALA A 26 0.38 0.23 -20.80
C ALA A 26 0.00 1.68 -20.47
N THR A 27 -0.82 2.32 -21.33
CA THR A 27 -1.31 3.69 -21.10
C THR A 27 -2.19 3.76 -19.85
N ILE A 28 -3.08 2.78 -19.66
CA ILE A 28 -3.93 2.69 -18.46
C ILE A 28 -3.06 2.55 -17.20
N GLU A 29 -2.10 1.63 -17.20
CA GLU A 29 -1.22 1.41 -16.05
C GLU A 29 -0.47 2.68 -15.67
N GLU A 30 0.15 3.35 -16.65
CA GLU A 30 0.89 4.59 -16.43
C GLU A 30 -0.01 5.70 -15.86
N ASP A 31 -1.18 5.90 -16.44
CA ASP A 31 -2.07 6.97 -16.03
C ASP A 31 -2.68 6.71 -14.64
N LEU A 32 -3.05 5.47 -14.35
CA LEU A 32 -3.45 5.07 -12.99
C LEU A 32 -2.31 5.32 -11.99
N MET A 33 -1.07 5.00 -12.36
CA MET A 33 0.09 5.24 -11.50
C MET A 33 0.34 6.74 -11.25
N LYS A 34 0.26 7.57 -12.29
CA LYS A 34 0.35 9.03 -12.17
C LYS A 34 -0.74 9.57 -11.23
N LEU A 35 -1.96 9.05 -11.34
CA LEU A 35 -3.06 9.42 -10.45
C LEU A 35 -2.79 9.02 -8.99
N ILE A 36 -2.28 7.81 -8.77
CA ILE A 36 -1.88 7.28 -7.44
C ILE A 36 -0.78 8.15 -6.80
N ILE A 37 0.15 8.69 -7.59
CA ILE A 37 1.25 9.51 -7.09
C ILE A 37 0.86 10.98 -6.85
N LYS A 38 -0.14 11.50 -7.58
CA LYS A 38 -0.51 12.92 -7.54
C LYS A 38 -1.72 13.24 -6.65
N TYR A 39 -2.80 12.45 -6.70
CA TYR A 39 -4.09 12.85 -6.13
C TYR A 39 -4.36 12.33 -4.71
N GLY A 40 -5.46 12.78 -4.08
CA GLY A 40 -5.84 12.42 -2.71
C GLY A 40 -6.39 11.00 -2.54
N MET A 41 -6.62 10.61 -1.29
CA MET A 41 -6.94 9.24 -0.85
C MET A 41 -8.06 8.55 -1.65
N THR A 42 -9.18 9.23 -1.90
CA THR A 42 -10.32 8.63 -2.61
C THR A 42 -9.94 8.22 -4.04
N VAL A 43 -9.13 9.04 -4.72
CA VAL A 43 -8.61 8.72 -6.06
C VAL A 43 -7.63 7.56 -5.97
N VAL A 44 -6.67 7.63 -5.03
CA VAL A 44 -5.69 6.56 -4.81
C VAL A 44 -6.37 5.21 -4.58
N GLN A 45 -7.40 5.15 -3.72
CA GLN A 45 -8.13 3.91 -3.45
C GLN A 45 -8.70 3.28 -4.71
N HIS A 46 -9.36 4.07 -5.55
CA HIS A 46 -10.04 3.56 -6.74
C HIS A 46 -9.05 3.22 -7.86
N CYS A 47 -8.00 4.04 -8.01
CA CYS A 47 -6.95 3.78 -8.99
C CYS A 47 -6.11 2.56 -8.62
N VAL A 48 -5.81 2.31 -7.34
CA VAL A 48 -5.11 1.10 -6.91
C VAL A 48 -5.98 -0.15 -7.13
N SER A 49 -7.28 -0.08 -6.84
CA SER A 49 -8.20 -1.20 -7.11
C SER A 49 -8.23 -1.56 -8.60
N CYS A 50 -8.41 -0.55 -9.44
CA CYS A 50 -8.38 -0.71 -10.90
C CYS A 50 -7.03 -1.24 -11.39
N LEU A 51 -5.91 -0.69 -10.89
CA LEU A 51 -4.58 -1.15 -11.26
C LEU A 51 -4.37 -2.61 -10.87
N GLY A 52 -4.85 -3.03 -9.69
CA GLY A 52 -4.83 -4.43 -9.26
C GLY A 52 -5.61 -5.34 -10.20
N ALA A 53 -6.81 -4.93 -10.64
CA ALA A 53 -7.60 -5.72 -11.58
C ALA A 53 -6.91 -5.85 -12.95
N VAL A 54 -6.33 -4.76 -13.48
CA VAL A 54 -5.65 -4.75 -14.78
C VAL A 54 -4.36 -5.57 -14.71
N VAL A 55 -3.51 -5.33 -13.70
CA VAL A 55 -2.20 -5.98 -13.58
C VAL A 55 -2.34 -7.46 -13.23
N ASN A 56 -3.13 -7.82 -12.22
CA ASN A 56 -3.20 -9.21 -11.77
C ASN A 56 -3.96 -10.13 -12.73
N LYS A 57 -4.87 -9.60 -13.55
CA LYS A 57 -5.73 -10.42 -14.42
C LYS A 57 -5.35 -10.35 -15.90
N VAL A 58 -4.68 -9.28 -16.33
CA VAL A 58 -4.45 -9.01 -17.75
C VAL A 58 -2.96 -8.91 -18.04
N THR A 59 -2.28 -7.88 -17.55
CA THR A 59 -0.94 -7.52 -18.05
C THR A 59 0.20 -8.25 -17.36
N HIS A 60 0.03 -8.63 -16.10
CA HIS A 60 1.07 -9.21 -15.24
C HIS A 60 2.34 -8.35 -15.15
N ASN A 61 2.21 -7.02 -15.33
CA ASN A 61 3.33 -6.06 -15.22
C ASN A 61 3.71 -5.76 -13.76
N TYR A 62 4.09 -6.79 -13.02
CA TYR A 62 4.38 -6.71 -11.58
C TYR A 62 5.60 -5.83 -11.26
N LYS A 63 6.59 -5.75 -12.18
CA LYS A 63 7.78 -4.91 -12.01
C LYS A 63 7.43 -3.44 -11.83
N PHE A 64 6.42 -2.95 -12.56
CA PHE A 64 5.98 -1.56 -12.48
C PHE A 64 5.35 -1.24 -11.12
N VAL A 65 4.49 -2.14 -10.62
CA VAL A 65 3.87 -2.02 -9.30
C VAL A 65 4.91 -2.14 -8.19
N TRP A 66 5.87 -3.05 -8.33
CA TRP A 66 6.98 -3.25 -7.37
C TRP A 66 7.81 -1.99 -7.16
N ALA A 67 8.15 -1.29 -8.25
CA ALA A 67 8.91 -0.04 -8.19
C ALA A 67 8.14 1.05 -7.41
N CYS A 68 6.82 1.16 -7.65
CA CYS A 68 5.98 2.10 -6.92
C CYS A 68 5.87 1.76 -5.44
N PHE A 69 5.61 0.49 -5.11
CA PHE A 69 5.55 0.01 -3.74
C PHE A 69 6.83 0.34 -2.97
N ASN A 70 8.00 -0.02 -3.52
CA ASN A 70 9.29 0.23 -2.89
C ASN A 70 9.56 1.71 -2.65
N ARG A 71 9.13 2.59 -3.55
CA ARG A 71 9.27 4.04 -3.34
C ARG A 71 8.58 4.52 -2.06
N PHE A 72 7.34 4.10 -1.82
CA PHE A 72 6.60 4.50 -0.62
C PHE A 72 7.03 3.72 0.62
N TYR A 73 7.26 2.42 0.49
CA TYR A 73 7.71 1.57 1.59
C TYR A 73 9.08 2.02 2.15
N ASN A 74 10.06 2.27 1.27
CA ASN A 74 11.39 2.71 1.70
C ASN A 74 11.35 4.11 2.32
N ALA A 75 10.47 4.99 1.84
CA ALA A 75 10.24 6.28 2.46
C ALA A 75 9.71 6.16 3.89
N LEU A 76 8.69 5.32 4.11
CA LEU A 76 8.16 5.04 5.45
C LEU A 76 9.22 4.44 6.36
N ASN A 77 10.01 3.48 5.87
CA ASN A 77 11.04 2.83 6.68
C ASN A 77 12.11 3.84 7.13
N LYS A 78 12.52 4.77 6.25
CA LYS A 78 13.42 5.87 6.61
C LYS A 78 12.83 6.76 7.70
N LEU A 79 11.56 7.15 7.57
CA LEU A 79 10.87 7.98 8.56
C LEU A 79 10.72 7.25 9.91
N LYS A 80 10.46 5.93 9.90
CA LYS A 80 10.42 5.10 11.10
C LYS A 80 11.78 5.08 11.81
N ILE A 81 12.88 4.86 11.07
CA ILE A 81 14.23 4.83 11.66
C ILE A 81 14.56 6.19 12.28
N GLN A 82 14.33 7.29 11.56
CA GLN A 82 14.57 8.64 12.06
C GLN A 82 13.77 8.96 13.33
N HIS A 83 12.48 8.59 13.36
CA HIS A 83 11.64 8.79 14.54
C HIS A 83 12.05 7.89 15.72
N HIS A 84 12.57 6.70 15.46
CA HIS A 84 13.09 5.83 16.51
C HIS A 84 14.40 6.34 17.10
N GLU A 85 15.27 6.95 16.28
CA GLU A 85 16.53 7.55 16.71
C GLU A 85 16.32 8.86 17.48
N ASP A 86 15.40 9.71 17.02
CA ASP A 86 15.05 10.98 17.67
C ASP A 86 13.53 11.25 17.57
N PRO A 87 12.75 10.86 18.59
CA PRO A 87 11.31 11.10 18.63
C PRO A 87 10.91 12.58 18.63
N ASN A 88 11.81 13.48 19.06
CA ASN A 88 11.55 14.92 19.12
C ASN A 88 11.95 15.64 17.82
N SER A 89 12.45 14.91 16.82
CA SER A 89 12.88 15.47 15.55
C SER A 89 11.72 16.12 14.81
N THR A 90 11.91 17.37 14.36
CA THR A 90 10.92 18.07 13.53
C THR A 90 10.78 17.48 12.11
N THR A 91 11.66 16.55 11.74
CA THR A 91 11.68 15.86 10.44
C THR A 91 10.33 15.23 10.12
N LEU A 92 9.69 14.57 11.08
CA LEU A 92 8.43 13.89 10.85
C LEU A 92 7.28 14.87 10.64
N VAL A 93 7.27 15.97 11.41
CA VAL A 93 6.31 17.06 11.28
C VAL A 93 6.44 17.74 9.91
N ALA A 94 7.66 18.06 9.49
CA ALA A 94 7.93 18.66 8.18
C ALA A 94 7.52 17.76 7.02
N ASN A 95 7.62 16.43 7.19
CA ASN A 95 7.27 15.45 6.17
C ASN A 95 5.87 14.83 6.35
N LYS A 96 5.03 15.38 7.24
CA LYS A 96 3.73 14.79 7.59
C LYS A 96 2.84 14.50 6.36
N PRO A 97 2.66 15.40 5.38
CA PRO A 97 1.84 15.10 4.20
C PRO A 97 2.34 13.88 3.42
N PHE A 98 3.67 13.72 3.33
CA PHE A 98 4.29 12.60 2.64
C PHE A 98 4.21 11.30 3.44
N LEU A 99 4.35 11.37 4.77
CA LEU A 99 4.12 10.24 5.68
C LEU A 99 2.69 9.70 5.53
N LEU A 100 1.69 10.57 5.67
CA LEU A 100 0.27 10.20 5.56
C LEU A 100 -0.05 9.57 4.20
N ARG A 101 0.50 10.14 3.11
CA ARG A 101 0.37 9.59 1.76
C ARG A 101 1.00 8.21 1.65
N SER A 102 2.22 8.04 2.16
CA SER A 102 2.94 6.78 2.06
C SER A 102 2.26 5.67 2.87
N LEU A 103 1.78 5.96 4.09
CA LEU A 103 1.01 5.03 4.92
C LEU A 103 -0.22 4.50 4.18
N PHE A 104 -1.01 5.42 3.62
CA PHE A 104 -2.22 5.07 2.90
C PHE A 104 -1.92 4.26 1.64
N THR A 105 -0.97 4.71 0.82
CA THR A 105 -0.64 4.06 -0.46
C THR A 105 -0.04 2.68 -0.27
N VAL A 106 0.86 2.48 0.69
CA VAL A 106 1.42 1.16 1.00
C VAL A 106 0.33 0.18 1.42
N GLY A 107 -0.55 0.58 2.34
CA GLY A 107 -1.67 -0.27 2.76
C GLY A 107 -2.69 -0.55 1.65
N ALA A 108 -2.96 0.43 0.78
CA ALA A 108 -3.83 0.24 -0.38
C ALA A 108 -3.21 -0.76 -1.38
N LEU A 109 -1.93 -0.61 -1.72
CA LEU A 109 -1.23 -1.53 -2.61
C LEU A 109 -1.18 -2.95 -2.03
N ALA A 110 -0.82 -3.10 -0.76
CA ALA A 110 -0.74 -4.39 -0.09
C ALA A 110 -2.08 -5.13 0.03
N ARG A 111 -3.21 -4.43 -0.20
CA ARG A 111 -4.54 -5.04 -0.25
C ARG A 111 -4.86 -5.69 -1.59
N HIS A 112 -4.31 -5.15 -2.67
CA HIS A 112 -4.63 -5.59 -4.04
C HIS A 112 -3.50 -6.42 -4.67
N PHE A 113 -2.30 -6.39 -4.10
CA PHE A 113 -1.14 -7.12 -4.60
C PHE A 113 -0.52 -7.98 -3.50
N ASP A 114 -0.28 -9.26 -3.81
CA ASP A 114 0.49 -10.15 -2.96
C ASP A 114 1.97 -9.98 -3.25
N PHE A 115 2.63 -9.13 -2.46
CA PHE A 115 4.06 -8.84 -2.59
C PHE A 115 4.97 -9.99 -2.15
N ASP A 116 4.41 -11.09 -1.64
CA ASP A 116 5.17 -12.31 -1.34
C ASP A 116 5.32 -13.25 -2.52
N LEU A 117 4.67 -12.96 -3.66
CA LEU A 117 4.87 -13.71 -4.90
C LEU A 117 6.30 -13.53 -5.45
N GLU A 118 6.83 -14.57 -6.10
CA GLU A 118 8.19 -14.56 -6.66
C GLU A 118 8.36 -13.48 -7.75
N GLU A 119 7.29 -13.13 -8.47
CA GLU A 119 7.28 -12.07 -9.47
C GLU A 119 7.58 -10.68 -8.89
N PHE A 120 7.35 -10.49 -7.59
CA PHE A 120 7.67 -9.26 -6.88
C PHE A 120 9.05 -9.31 -6.22
N LYS A 121 9.28 -10.30 -5.34
CA LYS A 121 10.48 -10.33 -4.48
C LYS A 121 11.60 -11.24 -4.99
N GLY A 122 11.39 -11.94 -6.10
CA GLY A 122 12.32 -12.95 -6.61
C GLY A 122 12.50 -14.10 -5.62
N THR A 123 13.74 -14.58 -5.50
CA THR A 123 14.12 -15.67 -4.58
C THR A 123 14.31 -15.23 -3.13
N ASN A 124 13.97 -13.97 -2.80
CA ASN A 124 14.13 -13.44 -1.45
C ASN A 124 13.15 -14.13 -0.49
N LYS A 125 13.68 -14.72 0.59
CA LYS A 125 12.91 -15.40 1.63
C LYS A 125 12.18 -14.45 2.59
N VAL A 126 12.45 -13.15 2.53
CA VAL A 126 11.78 -12.15 3.37
C VAL A 126 10.28 -12.18 3.09
N VAL A 127 9.49 -12.16 4.16
CA VAL A 127 8.03 -12.08 4.11
C VAL A 127 7.62 -10.60 4.09
N ILE A 128 7.25 -10.09 2.92
CA ILE A 128 7.01 -8.66 2.69
C ILE A 128 5.74 -8.20 3.43
N LYS A 129 4.69 -9.03 3.47
CA LYS A 129 3.46 -8.71 4.22
C LYS A 129 3.71 -8.47 5.71
N GLU A 130 4.61 -9.24 6.32
CA GLU A 130 4.99 -9.09 7.74
C GLU A 130 5.74 -7.77 7.95
N LYS A 131 6.64 -7.42 7.04
CA LYS A 131 7.38 -6.15 7.11
C LYS A 131 6.47 -4.93 6.92
N VAL A 132 5.48 -5.01 6.03
CA VAL A 132 4.45 -3.97 5.90
C VAL A 132 3.61 -3.88 7.18
N LEU A 133 3.22 -5.01 7.76
CA LEU A 133 2.44 -5.06 9.00
C LEU A 133 3.22 -4.42 10.17
N GLU A 134 4.46 -4.84 10.41
CA GLU A 134 5.36 -4.28 11.43
C GLU A 134 5.50 -2.75 11.29
N LEU A 135 5.63 -2.28 10.04
CA LEU A 135 5.80 -0.87 9.73
C LEU A 135 4.52 -0.07 10.01
N LEU A 136 3.35 -0.58 9.61
CA LEU A 136 2.08 0.09 9.87
C LEU A 136 1.74 0.07 11.37
N LEU A 137 1.95 -1.05 12.07
CA LEU A 137 1.74 -1.17 13.52
C LEU A 137 2.64 -0.24 14.34
N TYR A 138 3.83 0.08 13.85
CA TYR A 138 4.67 1.10 14.47
C TYR A 138 3.97 2.47 14.49
N PHE A 139 3.42 2.89 13.36
CA PHE A 139 2.78 4.21 13.23
C PHE A 139 1.38 4.28 13.87
N THR A 140 0.75 3.16 14.26
CA THR A 140 -0.47 3.21 15.07
C THR A 140 -0.23 3.67 16.51
N LYS A 141 1.02 3.62 16.99
CA LYS A 141 1.44 4.07 18.33
C LYS A 141 1.96 5.52 18.33
N HIS A 142 1.99 6.18 17.18
CA HIS A 142 2.49 7.54 17.04
C HIS A 142 1.60 8.56 17.75
N GLU A 143 2.11 9.66 18.31
CA GLU A 143 1.29 10.61 19.09
C GLU A 143 0.24 11.36 18.25
N ASP A 144 0.58 11.72 17.00
CA ASP A 144 -0.32 12.40 16.05
C ASP A 144 -1.48 11.51 15.57
N GLU A 145 -2.72 11.93 15.84
CA GLU A 145 -3.95 11.21 15.51
C GLU A 145 -4.17 10.97 14.02
N GLU A 146 -3.73 11.87 13.14
CA GLU A 146 -3.86 11.66 11.69
C GLU A 146 -2.93 10.53 11.24
N VAL A 147 -1.72 10.47 11.78
CA VAL A 147 -0.75 9.39 11.51
C VAL A 147 -1.32 8.06 11.97
N LYS A 148 -1.84 7.98 13.21
CA LYS A 148 -2.53 6.78 13.71
C LYS A 148 -3.65 6.35 12.77
N THR A 149 -4.52 7.29 12.42
CA THR A 149 -5.68 7.03 11.56
C THR A 149 -5.26 6.49 10.19
N LYS A 150 -4.23 7.05 9.56
CA LYS A 150 -3.74 6.54 8.26
C LYS A 150 -3.10 5.17 8.37
N ALA A 151 -2.33 4.90 9.43
CA ALA A 151 -1.77 3.59 9.69
C ALA A 151 -2.87 2.53 9.85
N ILE A 152 -3.91 2.82 10.65
CA ILE A 152 -5.07 1.94 10.85
C ILE A 152 -5.84 1.70 9.54
N ILE A 153 -6.07 2.74 8.73
CA ILE A 153 -6.71 2.58 7.41
C ILE A 153 -5.86 1.70 6.49
N GLY A 154 -4.54 1.89 6.51
CA GLY A 154 -3.58 1.08 5.76
C GLY A 154 -3.64 -0.40 6.16
N LEU A 155 -3.81 -0.68 7.45
CA LEU A 155 -4.01 -2.02 8.02
C LEU A 155 -5.36 -2.67 7.65
N GLY A 156 -6.24 -2.05 6.86
CA GLY A 156 -7.68 -2.35 6.77
C GLY A 156 -8.14 -3.82 6.66
N LYS A 157 -9.46 -4.04 6.80
CA LYS A 157 -10.19 -5.32 7.04
C LYS A 157 -9.54 -6.66 6.63
N PRO A 158 -9.03 -6.88 5.39
CA PRO A 158 -8.40 -8.15 5.03
C PRO A 158 -7.11 -8.45 5.81
N ILE A 159 -6.30 -7.42 6.05
CA ILE A 159 -5.08 -7.53 6.87
C ILE A 159 -5.48 -7.72 8.34
N VAL A 160 -6.55 -7.06 8.81
CA VAL A 160 -7.12 -7.27 10.17
C VAL A 160 -7.61 -8.72 10.40
N PHE A 161 -8.14 -9.41 9.39
CA PHE A 161 -8.61 -10.79 9.54
C PHE A 161 -7.44 -11.78 9.75
N ASN A 162 -6.30 -11.53 9.10
CA ASN A 162 -5.03 -12.22 9.42
C ASN A 162 -4.40 -11.71 10.73
N MET A 163 -4.64 -10.45 11.09
CA MET A 163 -4.18 -9.80 12.32
C MET A 163 -4.90 -10.31 13.58
N PHE A 164 -6.14 -10.80 13.52
CA PHE A 164 -6.78 -11.43 14.69
C PHE A 164 -6.02 -12.69 15.14
N TYR A 165 -5.35 -13.40 14.23
CA TYR A 165 -4.44 -14.47 14.60
C TYR A 165 -3.16 -13.94 15.27
N TYR A 166 -2.58 -12.85 14.74
CA TYR A 166 -1.31 -12.29 15.22
C TYR A 166 -1.44 -11.47 16.53
N ILE A 167 -2.47 -10.63 16.68
CA ILE A 167 -2.75 -9.87 17.92
C ILE A 167 -3.17 -10.81 19.03
N ARG A 168 -3.92 -11.88 18.73
CA ARG A 168 -4.20 -12.91 19.73
C ARG A 168 -2.91 -13.58 20.21
N PHE A 169 -1.95 -13.80 19.31
CA PHE A 169 -0.63 -14.33 19.66
C PHE A 169 0.17 -13.34 20.53
N ASP A 170 0.26 -12.05 20.19
CA ASP A 170 0.98 -11.03 20.99
C ASP A 170 0.34 -10.78 22.37
N ILE A 171 -1.00 -10.88 22.47
CA ILE A 171 -1.72 -10.77 23.75
C ILE A 171 -1.55 -12.05 24.59
N GLU A 172 -1.56 -13.23 23.98
CA GLU A 172 -1.36 -14.53 24.68
C GLU A 172 0.12 -14.78 25.04
N SER A 173 1.08 -14.12 24.37
CA SER A 173 2.53 -14.27 24.64
C SER A 173 3.14 -13.12 25.45
N SER A 174 2.35 -12.14 25.87
CA SER A 174 2.74 -11.18 26.91
C SER A 174 2.70 -11.87 28.28
N PRO A 175 3.84 -12.12 28.96
CA PRO A 175 3.81 -12.64 30.32
C PRO A 175 3.07 -11.64 31.21
N ILE A 176 2.02 -12.13 31.86
CA ILE A 176 1.33 -11.42 32.94
C ILE A 176 2.38 -11.23 34.04
N TYR A 177 2.92 -10.02 34.15
CA TYR A 177 3.64 -9.54 35.33
C TYR A 177 2.70 -8.68 36.16
#